data_AF-A0A2A4B796-F1
#
_entry.id   AF-A0A2A4B796-F1
#
_cell.length_a   1.000
_cell.length_b   1.000
_cell.length_c   1.000
_cell.angle_alpha   90.00
_cell.angle_beta   90.00
_cell.angle_gamma   90.00
#
_symmetry.space_group_name_H-M   'P 1'
#
loop_
_entity.id
_entity.type
_entity.pdbx_description
1 polymer ?
#
loop_
_entity_poly.entity_id
_entity_poly.type
_entity_poly.pdbx_seq_one_letter_code
_entity_poly.pdbx_strand_id
1 'polypeptide(L)' 'MARTDFLASLNLTTLVIVLAVAAVMLLLFLRRRSNAHPLEGREERNVARDLDAGRPAPGHSPPREP' A
#
# COMPACT_ATOMS: atom_id res chain seq x y z
N MET A 1 0.95 -45.29 -7.80
CA MET A 1 1.57 -43.97 -7.59
C MET A 1 1.51 -43.23 -8.91
N ALA A 2 0.45 -42.46 -9.18
CA ALA A 2 0.27 -41.76 -10.46
C ALA A 2 -0.66 -40.54 -10.33
N ARG A 3 -1.78 -40.68 -9.60
CA ARG A 3 -2.72 -39.56 -9.39
C ARG A 3 -2.23 -38.51 -8.39
N THR A 4 -1.57 -38.93 -7.31
CA THR A 4 -1.08 -38.02 -6.25
C THR A 4 0.04 -37.13 -6.76
N ASP A 5 0.99 -37.69 -7.49
CA ASP A 5 2.15 -36.97 -8.02
C ASP A 5 1.74 -35.99 -9.14
N PHE A 6 0.71 -36.37 -9.92
CA PHE A 6 0.10 -35.51 -10.93
C PHE A 6 -0.69 -34.34 -10.32
N LEU A 7 -1.46 -34.58 -9.25
CA LEU A 7 -2.17 -33.51 -8.54
C LEU A 7 -1.18 -32.55 -7.84
N ALA A 8 -0.10 -33.08 -7.27
CA ALA A 8 0.93 -32.28 -6.63
C ALA A 8 1.65 -31.36 -7.63
N SER A 9 2.00 -31.86 -8.82
CA SER A 9 2.66 -31.05 -9.85
C SER A 9 1.72 -30.00 -10.46
N LEU A 10 0.44 -30.32 -10.64
CA LEU A 10 -0.57 -29.36 -11.10
C LEU A 10 -0.76 -28.24 -10.08
N ASN A 11 -0.83 -28.57 -8.79
CA ASN A 11 -0.98 -27.59 -7.71
C ASN A 11 0.24 -26.67 -7.60
N LEU A 12 1.45 -27.22 -7.70
CA LEU A 12 2.68 -26.42 -7.68
C LEU A 12 2.74 -25.47 -8.88
N THR A 13 2.42 -25.95 -10.08
CA THR A 13 2.42 -25.13 -11.30
C THR A 13 1.38 -24.01 -11.20
N THR A 14 0.20 -24.33 -10.70
CA THR A 14 -0.88 -23.35 -10.49
C THR A 14 -0.46 -22.29 -9.47
N LEU A 15 0.18 -22.68 -8.37
CA LEU A 15 0.69 -21.77 -7.35
C LEU A 15 1.71 -20.78 -7.94
N VAL A 16 2.66 -21.30 -8.74
CA VAL A 16 3.69 -20.47 -9.40
C VAL A 16 3.06 -19.46 -10.36
N ILE A 17 2.07 -19.88 -11.15
CA ILE A 17 1.36 -19.00 -12.08
C ILE A 17 0.60 -17.89 -11.32
N VAL A 18 -0.15 -18.25 -10.29
CA VAL A 18 -0.91 -17.29 -9.48
C VAL A 18 0.04 -16.28 -8.82
N LEU A 19 1.16 -16.75 -8.28
CA LEU A 19 2.17 -15.88 -7.68
C LEU A 19 2.77 -14.90 -8.70
N ALA A 20 3.08 -15.38 -9.91
CA ALA A 20 3.59 -14.53 -10.99
C ALA A 20 2.58 -13.45 -11.39
N VAL A 21 1.30 -13.81 -11.53
CA VAL A 21 0.22 -12.84 -11.83
C VAL A 21 0.08 -11.80 -10.71
N ALA A 22 0.10 -12.23 -9.45
CA ALA A 22 0.02 -11.33 -8.31
C ALA A 22 1.20 -10.35 -8.26
N ALA A 23 2.42 -10.82 -8.54
CA ALA A 23 3.62 -9.97 -8.58
C ALA A 23 3.53 -8.91 -9.69
N VAL A 24 3.05 -9.29 -10.89
CA VAL A 24 2.84 -8.34 -12.00
C VAL A 24 1.78 -7.31 -11.64
N MET A 25 0.65 -7.72 -11.07
CA MET A 25 -0.40 -6.82 -10.62
C MET A 25 0.10 -5.84 -9.55
N LEU A 26 0.89 -6.31 -8.59
CA LEU A 26 1.50 -5.48 -7.56
C LEU A 26 2.47 -4.45 -8.18
N LEU A 27 3.31 -4.86 -9.12
CA LEU A 27 4.23 -3.95 -9.82
C LEU A 27 3.46 -2.86 -10.58
N LEU A 28 2.39 -3.23 -11.28
CA LEU A 28 1.52 -2.27 -11.96
C LEU A 28 0.81 -1.34 -10.98
N PHE A 29 0.36 -1.87 -9.83
CA PHE A 29 -0.26 -1.10 -8.76
C PHE A 29 0.69 -0.04 -8.21
N LEU A 30 1.95 -0.41 -7.91
CA LEU A 30 2.97 0.51 -7.41
C LEU A 30 3.40 1.55 -8.46
N ARG A 31 3.43 1.17 -9.74
CA ARG A 31 3.77 2.10 -10.84
C ARG A 31 2.69 3.13 -11.13
N ARG A 32 1.44 2.85 -10.75
CA ARG A 32 0.31 3.72 -11.07
C ARG A 32 0.30 4.92 -10.13
N ARG A 33 0.63 6.10 -10.66
CA ARG A 33 0.70 7.38 -9.91
C ARG A 33 -0.59 7.74 -9.15
N SER A 34 -1.75 7.21 -9.54
CA SER A 34 -3.01 7.39 -8.81
C SER A 34 -3.07 6.64 -7.48
N ASN A 35 -2.23 5.62 -7.31
CA ASN A 35 -2.10 4.84 -6.08
C ASN A 35 -0.97 5.35 -5.20
N ALA A 36 -0.22 6.34 -5.69
CA ALA A 36 0.75 7.06 -4.87
C ALA A 36 -0.01 7.69 -3.72
N HIS A 37 0.45 7.46 -2.50
CA HIS A 37 -0.22 7.95 -1.31
C HIS A 37 -0.25 9.50 -1.39
N PRO A 38 -1.36 10.19 -1.06
CA PRO A 38 -1.41 11.65 -1.15
C PRO A 38 -0.39 12.37 -0.25
N LEU A 39 0.23 11.65 0.68
CA LEU A 39 1.33 12.13 1.53
C LEU A 39 2.73 11.65 1.07
N GLU A 40 2.83 10.92 -0.03
CA GLU A 40 4.10 10.40 -0.54
C GLU A 40 5.00 11.56 -0.97
N GLY A 41 6.15 11.71 -0.30
CA GLY A 41 7.07 12.83 -0.48
C GLY A 41 6.72 14.09 0.31
N ARG A 42 5.66 14.08 1.13
CA ARG A 42 5.42 15.12 2.13
C ARG A 42 6.08 14.71 3.44
N GLU A 43 6.82 15.64 4.04
CA GLU A 43 7.34 15.45 5.39
C GLU A 43 6.13 15.18 6.31
N GLU A 44 6.09 14.00 6.94
CA GLU A 44 5.08 13.70 7.94
C GLU A 44 5.16 14.78 9.01
N ARG A 45 4.06 15.51 9.18
CA ARG A 45 4.03 16.65 10.10
C ARG A 45 4.23 16.14 11.52
N ASN A 46 5.44 16.29 12.02
CA ASN A 46 5.75 15.93 13.40
C ASN A 46 5.21 17.03 14.32
N VAL A 47 4.06 16.74 14.94
CA VAL A 47 3.36 17.67 15.84
C VAL A 47 4.27 18.12 16.99
N ALA A 48 5.14 17.25 17.50
CA ALA A 48 6.09 17.62 18.55
C ALA A 48 7.09 18.67 18.05
N ARG A 49 7.69 18.46 16.87
CA ARG A 49 8.62 19.42 16.25
C ARG A 49 7.96 20.76 15.95
N ASP A 50 6.69 20.75 15.56
CA ASP A 50 5.94 21.98 15.28
C ASP A 50 5.58 22.77 16.52
N LEU A 51 5.27 22.09 17.63
CA LEU A 51 5.05 22.74 18.93
C LEU A 51 6.36 23.36 19.45
N ASP A 52 7.48 22.66 19.32
CA ASP A 52 8.81 23.16 19.68
C ASP A 52 9.22 24.36 18.81
N ALA A 53 8.79 24.39 17.55
CA ALA A 53 9.02 25.51 16.63
C ALA A 53 8.01 26.67 16.79
N GLY A 54 7.11 26.60 17.77
CA GLY A 54 6.09 27.62 18.03
C GLY A 54 4.99 27.72 16.96
N ARG A 55 4.84 26.70 16.10
CA ARG A 55 3.76 26.64 15.11
C ARG A 55 2.47 26.16 15.79
N PRO A 56 1.31 26.75 15.45
CA PRO A 56 0.04 26.30 16.02
C PRO A 56 -0.27 24.85 15.62
N ALA A 57 -0.82 24.09 16.56
CA ALA A 57 -1.38 22.77 16.29
C ALA A 57 -2.43 22.86 15.17
N PRO A 58 -2.59 21.83 14.32
CA PRO A 58 -3.63 21.86 13.29
C PRO A 58 -4.98 22.05 13.97
N GLY A 59 -5.72 23.08 13.58
CA GLY A 59 -7.09 23.27 14.04
C GLY A 59 -7.93 22.08 13.58
N HIS A 60 -8.40 21.27 14.52
CA HIS A 60 -9.35 20.17 14.28
C HIS A 60 -10.80 20.62 14.42
N SER A 61 -11.04 21.92 14.45
CA SER A 61 -12.39 22.47 14.52
C SER A 61 -13.06 22.30 13.16
N PRO A 62 -14.21 21.60 13.06
CA PRO A 62 -15.01 21.61 11.85
C PRO A 62 -15.36 23.06 11.48
N PRO A 63 -15.51 23.38 10.18
CA PRO A 63 -15.87 24.73 9.75
C PRO A 63 -17.16 25.14 10.48
N ARG A 64 -17.13 26.29 11.14
CA ARG A 64 -18.35 26.89 11.70
C ARG A 64 -19.15 27.43 10.51
N GLU A 65 -20.29 26.80 10.24
CA GLU A 65 -21.26 27.31 9.27
C GLU A 65 -21.78 28.69 9.72
N PRO A 66 -22.03 29.62 8.78
CA PRO A 66 -22.56 30.95 9.06
C PRO A 66 -24.02 30.96 9.51
#